data_AF-A0A950ZLP9-F1
#
_entry.id   AF-A0A950ZLP9-F1
#
_cell.length_a   1.000
_cell.length_b   1.000
_cell.length_c   1.000
_cell.angle_alpha   90.00
_cell.angle_beta   90.00
_cell.angle_gamma   90.00
#
_symmetry.space_group_name_H-M   'P 1'
#
loop_
_entity.id
_entity.type
_entity.pdbx_description
1 polymer ?
#
loop_
_entity_poly.entity_id
_entity_poly.type
_entity_poly.pdbx_seq_one_letter_code
_entity_poly.pdbx_strand_id
1 'polypeptide(L)'
;LIGWRGETLRALQTALNLMLGEEDGAQGRRVILDVERYRARREDQVRELALRLAARVKRSGERYTLDPMHAYERRVIHLTLADDPGVRTESAGKEPQRRVVINPTGPAQGGPPERFTGRPRRGPSFGRRY
;
A
#
# COMPACT_ATOMS: atom_id res chain seq x y z
N LEU A 1 -2.41 21.96 1.51
CA LEU A 1 -2.50 22.22 0.05
C LEU A 1 -1.37 21.50 -0.67
N ILE A 2 -1.45 20.17 -0.74
CA ILE A 2 -0.54 19.31 -1.51
C ILE A 2 -1.43 18.22 -2.08
N GLY A 3 -2.01 18.49 -3.23
CA GLY A 3 -2.78 17.55 -4.03
C GLY A 3 -2.33 17.75 -5.47
N TRP A 4 -2.36 16.69 -6.27
CA TRP A 4 -2.11 16.74 -7.72
C TRP A 4 -0.69 17.08 -8.18
N ARG A 5 0.24 16.12 -8.08
CA ARG A 5 1.42 16.09 -8.97
C ARG A 5 1.31 15.03 -10.08
N GLY A 6 0.34 14.13 -10.00
CA GLY A 6 0.09 13.11 -11.04
C GLY A 6 -0.88 13.58 -12.12
N GLU A 7 -2.01 14.19 -11.74
CA GLU A 7 -3.03 14.62 -12.70
C GLU A 7 -2.61 15.84 -13.53
N THR A 8 -1.83 16.77 -12.98
CA THR A 8 -1.29 17.93 -13.72
C THR A 8 -0.28 17.50 -14.79
N LEU A 9 0.55 16.50 -14.49
CA LEU A 9 1.51 15.95 -15.46
C LEU A 9 0.79 15.19 -16.58
N ARG A 10 -0.30 14.47 -16.24
CA ARG A 10 -1.15 13.80 -17.23
C ARG A 10 -1.90 14.80 -18.12
N ALA A 11 -2.44 15.88 -17.55
CA ALA A 11 -3.10 16.93 -18.32
C ALA A 11 -2.11 17.63 -19.27
N LEU A 12 -0.90 17.93 -18.81
CA LEU A 12 0.19 18.46 -19.63
C LEU A 12 0.59 17.47 -20.73
N GLN A 13 0.69 16.18 -20.41
CA GLN A 13 1.04 15.14 -21.37
C GLN A 13 -0.04 14.98 -22.45
N THR A 14 -1.32 15.05 -22.09
CA THR A 14 -2.43 15.04 -23.04
C THR A 14 -2.40 16.28 -23.93
N ALA A 15 -2.14 17.47 -23.36
CA ALA A 15 -2.02 18.70 -24.13
C ALA A 15 -0.82 18.67 -25.10
N LEU A 16 0.35 18.19 -24.65
CA LEU A 16 1.54 18.03 -25.48
C LEU A 16 1.33 17.03 -26.61
N ASN A 17 0.64 15.91 -26.36
CA ASN A 17 0.31 14.94 -27.41
C ASN A 17 -0.64 15.49 -28.47
N LEU A 18 -1.56 16.38 -28.09
CA LEU A 18 -2.44 17.07 -29.05
C LEU A 18 -1.67 18.12 -29.86
N MET A 19 -0.77 18.88 -29.23
CA MET A 19 0.03 19.92 -29.89
C MET A 19 1.11 19.36 -30.82
N LEU A 20 1.68 18.20 -30.49
CA LEU A 20 2.71 17.53 -31.30
C LEU A 20 2.11 16.64 -32.42
N GLY A 21 0.78 16.59 -32.53
CA GLY A 21 0.06 15.79 -33.52
C GLY A 21 0.04 16.36 -34.95
N GLU A 22 0.54 17.58 -35.17
CA GLU A 22 0.36 18.29 -36.45
C GLU A 22 1.67 18.59 -37.22
N GLU A 23 2.86 18.37 -36.67
CA GLU A 23 4.09 18.89 -37.29
C GLU A 23 5.08 17.75 -37.64
N ASP A 24 4.94 17.30 -38.89
CA ASP A 24 5.94 16.70 -39.77
C ASP A 24 6.96 15.67 -39.21
N GLY A 25 6.78 14.43 -39.67
CA GLY A 25 7.85 13.67 -40.33
C GLY A 25 8.87 12.88 -39.49
N ALA A 26 9.08 13.17 -38.20
CA ALA A 26 10.12 12.47 -37.42
C ALA A 26 9.81 12.17 -35.93
N GLN A 27 8.55 12.30 -35.49
CA GLN A 27 8.29 12.60 -34.06
C GLN A 27 7.59 11.51 -33.23
N GLY A 28 7.44 10.28 -33.72
CA GLY A 28 6.79 9.21 -32.95
C GLY A 28 7.61 8.65 -31.77
N ARG A 29 8.92 8.88 -31.73
CA ARG A 29 9.83 8.13 -30.84
C ARG A 29 10.14 8.83 -29.50
N ARG A 30 10.06 10.16 -29.43
CA ARG A 30 10.55 10.93 -28.27
C ARG A 30 9.57 10.94 -27.10
N VAL A 31 8.27 11.04 -27.35
CA VAL A 31 7.25 11.05 -26.28
C VAL A 31 6.98 9.65 -25.71
N ILE A 32 7.08 8.60 -26.52
CA ILE A 32 6.93 7.22 -26.06
C ILE A 32 8.08 6.83 -25.12
N LEU A 33 9.32 7.25 -25.41
CA LEU A 33 10.51 6.95 -24.60
C LEU A 33 10.51 7.62 -23.21
N ASP A 34 10.01 8.86 -23.10
CA ASP A 34 9.94 9.57 -21.81
C ASP A 34 8.80 9.04 -20.93
N VAL A 35 7.67 8.67 -21.54
CA VAL A 35 6.50 8.12 -20.84
C VAL A 35 6.77 6.72 -20.28
N GLU A 36 7.46 5.86 -21.03
CA GLU A 36 7.81 4.52 -20.56
C GLU A 36 8.83 4.58 -19.40
N ARG A 37 9.82 5.48 -19.46
CA ARG A 37 10.73 5.70 -18.33
C ARG A 37 10.04 6.30 -17.10
N TYR A 38 9.10 7.22 -17.29
CA TYR A 38 8.31 7.78 -16.19
C TYR A 38 7.41 6.71 -15.55
N ARG A 39 6.72 5.90 -16.35
CA ARG A 39 5.86 4.81 -15.87
C ARG A 39 6.65 3.79 -15.06
N ALA A 40 7.79 3.34 -15.58
CA ALA A 40 8.66 2.40 -14.88
C ALA A 40 9.11 2.95 -13.51
N ARG A 41 9.63 4.20 -13.49
CA ARG A 41 10.04 4.85 -12.23
C ARG A 41 8.87 5.00 -11.25
N ARG A 42 7.68 5.31 -11.75
CA ARG A 42 6.50 5.46 -10.90
C ARG A 42 6.06 4.12 -10.30
N GLU A 43 6.09 3.06 -11.10
CA GLU A 43 5.81 1.70 -10.63
C GLU A 43 6.79 1.28 -9.54
N ASP A 44 8.09 1.52 -9.73
CA ASP A 44 9.12 1.20 -8.72
C ASP A 44 8.88 1.96 -7.41
N GLN A 45 8.50 3.24 -7.48
CA GLN A 45 8.13 4.02 -6.29
C GLN A 45 6.93 3.43 -5.55
N VAL A 46 5.90 2.98 -6.29
CA VAL A 46 4.69 2.37 -5.71
C VAL A 46 5.03 1.01 -5.10
N ARG A 47 5.90 0.23 -5.74
CA ARG A 47 6.40 -1.04 -5.22
C ARG A 47 7.16 -0.85 -3.90
N GLU A 48 8.10 0.10 -3.86
CA GLU A 48 8.84 0.42 -2.64
C GLU A 48 7.93 0.87 -1.50
N LEU A 49 6.94 1.73 -1.81
CA LEU A 49 5.94 2.19 -0.85
C LEU A 49 5.17 0.99 -0.26
N ALA A 50 4.70 0.07 -1.10
CA ALA A 50 3.96 -1.11 -0.68
C ALA A 50 4.78 -1.97 0.28
N LEU A 51 6.05 -2.25 -0.03
CA LEU A 51 6.94 -3.06 0.80
C LEU A 51 7.21 -2.40 2.17
N ARG A 52 7.46 -1.08 2.19
CA ARG A 52 7.67 -0.33 3.44
C ARG A 52 6.42 -0.35 4.32
N LEU A 53 5.25 -0.17 3.74
CA LEU A 53 3.98 -0.19 4.47
C LEU A 53 3.66 -1.60 4.98
N ALA A 54 3.88 -2.65 4.18
CA ALA A 54 3.71 -4.03 4.61
C ALA A 54 4.61 -4.36 5.81
N ALA A 55 5.88 -3.95 5.78
CA ALA A 55 6.79 -4.10 6.92
C ALA A 55 6.29 -3.36 8.17
N ARG A 56 5.73 -2.17 8.02
CA ARG A 56 5.13 -1.42 9.14
C ARG A 56 3.91 -2.15 9.71
N VAL A 57 2.98 -2.58 8.86
CA VAL A 57 1.75 -3.31 9.25
C VAL A 57 2.09 -4.62 9.97
N LYS A 58 3.09 -5.36 9.50
CA LYS A 58 3.57 -6.59 10.15
C LYS A 58 4.14 -6.35 11.55
N ARG A 59 4.79 -5.20 11.76
CA ARG A 59 5.36 -4.82 13.07
C ARG A 59 4.30 -4.28 14.02
N SER A 60 3.42 -3.40 13.55
CA SER A 60 2.39 -2.78 14.39
C SER A 60 1.22 -3.71 14.67
N GLY A 61 0.91 -4.64 13.75
CA GLY A 61 -0.34 -5.40 13.78
C GLY A 61 -1.57 -4.53 13.48
N GLU A 62 -1.37 -3.31 12.97
CA GLU A 62 -2.45 -2.39 12.62
C GLU A 62 -2.55 -2.24 11.10
N ARG A 63 -3.78 -2.25 10.59
CA ARG A 63 -4.05 -2.03 9.17
C ARG A 63 -3.61 -0.63 8.74
N TYR A 64 -3.17 -0.50 7.49
CA TYR A 64 -2.83 0.78 6.88
C TYR A 64 -3.71 1.04 5.65
N THR A 65 -4.33 2.22 5.61
CA THR A 65 -5.15 2.66 4.48
C THR A 65 -4.35 3.66 3.66
N LEU A 66 -4.16 3.37 2.37
CA LEU A 66 -3.47 4.28 1.47
C LEU A 66 -4.41 5.39 0.98
N ASP A 67 -3.80 6.46 0.46
CA ASP A 67 -4.51 7.49 -0.27
C ASP A 67 -5.13 6.92 -1.56
N PRO A 68 -6.23 7.51 -2.06
CA PRO A 68 -6.77 7.18 -3.37
C PRO A 68 -5.72 7.32 -4.47
N MET A 69 -5.66 6.35 -5.37
CA MET A 69 -4.67 6.27 -6.44
C MET A 69 -5.27 5.57 -7.67
N HIS A 70 -4.60 5.66 -8.82
CA HIS A 70 -5.14 5.10 -10.06
C HIS A 70 -5.22 3.57 -10.02
N ALA A 71 -6.13 2.99 -10.81
CA ALA A 71 -6.34 1.54 -10.89
C ALA A 71 -5.04 0.75 -11.18
N TYR A 72 -4.14 1.30 -12.00
CA TYR A 72 -2.84 0.72 -12.29
C TYR A 72 -1.95 0.61 -11.04
N GLU A 73 -1.81 1.71 -10.28
CA GLU A 73 -1.00 1.75 -9.06
C GLU A 73 -1.56 0.78 -8.00
N ARG A 74 -2.90 0.71 -7.86
CA ARG A 74 -3.54 -0.28 -6.99
C ARG A 74 -3.18 -1.71 -7.38
N ARG A 75 -3.20 -2.03 -8.68
CA ARG A 75 -2.80 -3.34 -9.20
C ARG A 75 -1.34 -3.66 -8.87
N VAL A 76 -0.43 -2.70 -9.02
CA VAL A 76 0.99 -2.88 -8.65
C VAL A 76 1.13 -3.25 -7.18
N ILE A 77 0.39 -2.59 -6.28
CA ILE A 77 0.41 -2.91 -4.84
C ILE A 77 -0.12 -4.32 -4.59
N HIS A 78 -1.28 -4.66 -5.16
CA HIS A 78 -1.89 -5.97 -5.00
C HIS A 78 -0.96 -7.10 -5.47
N LEU A 79 -0.29 -6.92 -6.62
CA LEU A 79 0.66 -7.90 -7.14
C LEU A 79 1.94 -7.96 -6.29
N THR A 80 2.46 -6.81 -5.86
CA THR A 80 3.70 -6.75 -5.04
C THR A 80 3.53 -7.47 -3.71
N LEU A 81 2.35 -7.40 -3.11
CA LEU A 81 2.06 -7.97 -1.79
C LEU A 81 1.30 -9.30 -1.85
N ALA A 82 1.04 -9.84 -3.05
CA ALA A 82 0.27 -11.08 -3.22
C ALA A 82 0.96 -12.28 -2.54
N ASP A 83 2.29 -12.33 -2.62
CA ASP A 83 3.10 -13.44 -2.11
C ASP A 83 3.61 -13.22 -0.67
N ASP A 84 3.22 -12.12 0.00
CA ASP A 84 3.63 -11.84 1.39
C ASP A 84 2.61 -12.43 2.38
N PRO A 85 2.92 -13.54 3.07
CA PRO A 85 1.97 -14.20 3.97
C PRO A 85 1.64 -13.37 5.22
N GLY A 86 2.43 -12.34 5.53
CA GLY A 86 2.22 -11.50 6.71
C GLY A 86 1.19 -10.39 6.53
N VAL A 87 0.74 -10.14 5.30
CA VAL A 87 -0.24 -9.08 4.98
C VAL A 87 -1.27 -9.54 3.96
N ARG A 88 -2.42 -8.87 3.95
CA ARG A 88 -3.48 -9.03 2.95
C ARG A 88 -3.91 -7.67 2.44
N THR A 89 -4.09 -7.55 1.15
CA THR A 89 -4.52 -6.29 0.51
C THR A 89 -5.98 -6.36 0.08
N GLU A 90 -6.72 -5.28 0.28
CA GLU A 90 -8.11 -5.13 -0.15
C GLU A 90 -8.34 -3.76 -0.76
N SER A 91 -9.15 -3.67 -1.81
CA SER A 91 -9.53 -2.38 -2.40
C SER A 91 -10.86 -1.91 -1.81
N ALA A 92 -10.91 -0.71 -1.24
CA ALA A 92 -12.10 -0.13 -0.63
C ALA A 92 -12.50 1.21 -1.29
N GLY A 93 -13.80 1.52 -1.27
CA GLY A 93 -14.36 2.76 -1.83
C GLY A 93 -14.76 2.67 -3.31
N LYS A 94 -15.32 3.76 -3.83
CA LYS A 94 -15.73 3.92 -5.23
C LYS A 94 -14.79 4.88 -5.95
N GLU A 95 -14.60 4.70 -7.25
CA GLU A 95 -13.81 5.62 -8.09
C GLU A 95 -14.42 7.04 -8.01
N PRO A 96 -13.61 8.11 -7.93
CA PRO A 96 -12.14 8.19 -7.95
C PRO A 96 -11.47 8.02 -6.56
N GLN A 97 -12.25 7.88 -5.50
CA GLN A 97 -11.74 7.79 -4.12
C GLN A 97 -11.35 6.36 -3.71
N ARG A 98 -11.20 5.46 -4.68
CA ARG A 98 -10.91 4.06 -4.45
C ARG A 98 -9.46 3.90 -4.02
N ARG A 99 -9.26 3.19 -2.92
CA ARG A 99 -7.98 3.08 -2.20
C ARG A 99 -7.67 1.63 -1.85
N VAL A 100 -6.40 1.35 -1.55
CA VAL A 100 -5.96 0.03 -1.08
C VAL A 100 -5.79 0.08 0.44
N VAL A 101 -6.22 -0.98 1.11
CA VAL A 101 -6.05 -1.23 2.54
C VAL A 101 -5.13 -2.44 2.68
N ILE A 102 -4.09 -2.32 3.49
CA ILE A 102 -3.17 -3.39 3.83
C ILE A 102 -3.50 -3.83 5.26
N ASN A 103 -3.99 -5.06 5.41
CA ASN A 103 -4.33 -5.68 6.68
C ASN A 103 -3.24 -6.68 7.09
N PRO A 104 -2.92 -6.82 8.38
CA PRO A 104 -2.05 -7.90 8.86
C PRO A 104 -2.79 -9.24 8.85
N THR A 105 -2.11 -10.34 8.51
CA THR A 105 -2.71 -11.69 8.47
C THR A 105 -2.51 -12.48 9.77
N GLY A 106 -1.51 -12.11 10.59
CA GLY A 106 -1.18 -12.78 11.84
C GLY A 106 -1.01 -11.82 13.03
N PRO A 107 -0.82 -12.35 14.25
CA PRO A 107 -0.52 -11.52 15.42
C PRO A 107 0.75 -10.71 15.16
N ALA A 108 0.78 -9.46 15.64
CA ALA A 108 1.93 -8.57 15.48
C ALA A 108 3.22 -9.31 15.84
N GLN A 109 4.25 -9.24 14.99
CA GLN A 109 5.52 -9.94 15.25
C GLN A 109 6.26 -9.42 16.50
N GLY A 110 5.77 -8.34 17.12
CA GLY A 110 6.01 -8.01 18.52
C GLY A 110 4.79 -8.40 19.34
N GLY A 111 4.75 -9.66 19.79
CA GLY A 111 3.64 -10.18 20.59
C GLY A 111 3.34 -9.28 21.80
N PRO A 112 2.10 -9.25 22.30
CA PRO A 112 1.82 -8.58 23.57
C PRO A 112 2.81 -9.10 24.62
N PRO A 113 3.38 -8.24 25.49
CA PRO A 113 4.24 -8.72 26.57
C PRO A 113 3.49 -9.83 27.28
N GLU A 114 4.13 -10.98 27.48
CA GLU A 114 3.58 -12.10 28.23
C GLU A 114 2.95 -11.54 29.49
N ARG A 115 1.62 -11.38 29.49
CA ARG A 115 0.91 -11.09 30.71
C ARG A 115 1.11 -12.34 31.51
N PHE A 116 1.97 -12.24 32.50
CA PHE A 116 2.17 -13.19 33.59
C PHE A 116 0.81 -13.78 33.93
N THR A 117 0.49 -14.93 33.36
CA THR A 117 -0.62 -15.75 33.81
C THR A 117 -0.08 -16.44 35.05
N GLY A 118 0.12 -15.63 36.09
CA GLY A 118 0.34 -16.07 37.45
C GLY A 118 -0.91 -16.80 37.86
N ARG A 119 -0.96 -18.09 37.55
CA ARG A 119 -1.90 -19.03 38.14
C ARG A 119 -1.75 -18.83 39.65
N PRO A 120 -2.76 -18.32 40.38
CA PRO A 120 -2.62 -18.19 41.81
C PRO A 120 -2.41 -19.60 42.34
N ARG A 121 -1.26 -19.83 42.98
CA ARG A 121 -0.96 -21.09 43.66
C ARG A 121 -2.10 -21.32 44.63
N ARG A 122 -2.87 -22.38 44.36
CA ARG A 122 -3.93 -22.92 45.19
C ARG A 122 -3.40 -23.03 46.62
N GLY A 123 -3.80 -22.12 47.50
CA GLY A 123 -3.46 -22.15 48.91
C GLY A 123 -4.08 -23.40 49.56
N PRO A 124 -3.44 -23.98 50.59
CA PRO A 124 -3.95 -25.17 51.25
C PRO A 124 -5.28 -24.87 51.93
N SER A 125 -6.23 -25.77 51.70
CA SER A 125 -7.58 -25.76 52.26
C SER A 125 -7.53 -25.95 53.77
N PHE A 126 -7.78 -24.89 54.54
CA PHE A 126 -8.02 -25.02 55.97
C PHE A 126 -9.49 -25.38 56.21
N GLY A 127 -9.73 -26.67 56.39
CA GLY A 127 -10.95 -27.16 57.01
C GLY A 127 -10.89 -26.97 58.54
N ARG A 128 -11.88 -26.30 59.09
CA ARG A 128 -12.41 -26.49 60.47
C ARG A 128 -13.92 -26.30 60.31
N ARG A 129 -14.74 -27.35 60.27
CA ARG A 129 -15.22 -28.20 61.38
C ARG A 129 -15.52 -27.42 62.67
N TYR A 130 -16.84 -27.25 62.84
CA TYR A 130 -17.69 -27.06 64.04
C TYR A 130 -17.31 -25.97 65.03
#